data_AF-A0A9P7VNS3-F1
#
_entry.id   AF-A0A9P7VNS3-F1
#
_cell.length_a   1.000
_cell.length_b   1.000
_cell.length_c   1.000
_cell.angle_alpha   90.00
_cell.angle_beta   90.00
_cell.angle_gamma   90.00
#
_symmetry.space_group_name_H-M   'P 1'
#
loop_
_entity.id
_entity.type
_entity.pdbx_description
1 polymer ?
#
loop_
_entity_poly.entity_id
_entity_poly.type
_entity_poly.pdbx_seq_one_letter_code
_entity_poly.pdbx_strand_id
1 'polypeptide(L)'
;MHSGHILVRSDTPTSVTEVNLFEDIFSAASRRDEKLQKAPPIVVALAALKDLYNTLYSSRNNKKGHKVIDIDLFQRVCMEGMQSLLALYTDLKSLTYRKWAALSLWIAVTLLCGMYCTWTLHKLVHKYMSNYTLLLINSYRNWNETMLVNRDLAQDINLYLQELEKDITTVKTMLFLMHSDIKETHEIMKKISLCTAQ
;
A
#
# COMPACT_ATOMS: atom_id res chain seq x y z
N MET A 1 -33.67 69.14 -15.91
CA MET A 1 -32.43 69.29 -15.10
C MET A 1 -32.62 68.55 -13.78
N HIS A 2 -31.57 67.92 -13.26
CA HIS A 2 -31.49 67.00 -12.09
C HIS A 2 -31.87 65.55 -12.42
N SER A 3 -30.98 64.77 -13.04
CA SER A 3 -29.72 64.16 -12.55
C SER A 3 -29.99 62.92 -11.68
N GLY A 4 -30.07 61.76 -12.35
CA GLY A 4 -30.15 60.45 -11.71
C GLY A 4 -28.75 59.89 -11.48
N HIS A 5 -28.38 59.73 -10.21
CA HIS A 5 -27.14 59.11 -9.79
C HIS A 5 -27.26 57.58 -9.91
N ILE A 6 -26.57 56.98 -10.87
CA ILE A 6 -26.41 55.52 -10.97
C ILE A 6 -25.26 55.13 -10.05
N LEU A 7 -25.58 54.39 -8.99
CA LEU A 7 -24.62 53.85 -8.03
C LEU A 7 -24.03 52.55 -8.62
N VAL A 8 -22.83 52.66 -9.20
CA VAL A 8 -22.06 51.50 -9.67
C VAL A 8 -21.45 50.81 -8.44
N ARG A 9 -21.97 49.63 -8.10
CA ARG A 9 -21.36 48.73 -7.11
C ARG A 9 -20.06 48.18 -7.69
N SER A 10 -18.95 48.50 -7.04
CA SER A 10 -17.65 47.87 -7.29
C SER A 10 -17.55 46.64 -6.40
N ASP A 11 -17.73 45.46 -6.98
CA ASP A 11 -17.48 44.20 -6.30
C ASP A 11 -15.97 43.96 -6.25
N THR A 12 -15.37 44.18 -5.08
CA THR A 12 -14.00 43.74 -4.79
C THR A 12 -13.94 42.21 -4.79
N PRO A 13 -12.98 41.58 -5.50
CA PRO A 13 -12.82 40.14 -5.46
C PRO A 13 -12.39 39.74 -4.04
N THR A 14 -13.27 38.99 -3.37
CA THR A 14 -12.95 38.31 -2.11
C THR A 14 -11.80 37.35 -2.41
N SER A 15 -10.63 37.63 -1.84
CA SER A 15 -9.51 36.70 -1.87
C SER A 15 -9.98 35.41 -1.21
N VAL A 16 -10.21 34.37 -2.02
CA VAL A 16 -10.44 33.02 -1.52
C VAL A 16 -9.15 32.62 -0.82
N THR A 17 -9.14 32.71 0.51
CA THR A 17 -8.14 32.04 1.33
C THR A 17 -8.30 30.56 1.02
N GLU A 18 -7.43 30.04 0.16
CA GLU A 18 -7.34 28.62 -0.16
C GLU A 18 -6.96 27.92 1.15
N VAL A 19 -7.99 27.48 1.88
CA VAL A 19 -7.83 26.69 3.09
C VAL A 19 -7.13 25.42 2.64
N ASN A 20 -5.84 25.32 2.93
CA ASN A 20 -5.00 24.18 2.62
C ASN A 20 -5.45 23.02 3.53
N LEU A 21 -6.60 22.43 3.20
CA LEU A 21 -7.21 21.27 3.87
C LEU A 21 -6.19 20.14 4.06
N PHE A 22 -5.17 20.11 3.21
CA PHE A 22 -4.02 19.21 3.26
C PHE A 22 -3.14 19.37 4.50
N GLU A 23 -2.88 20.59 4.98
CA GLU A 23 -2.03 20.83 6.16
C GLU A 23 -2.78 20.52 7.48
N ASP A 24 -4.07 20.83 7.54
CA ASP A 24 -4.88 20.66 8.74
C ASP A 24 -5.14 19.17 9.08
N ILE A 25 -5.32 18.32 8.06
CA ILE A 25 -5.46 16.86 8.26
C ILE A 25 -4.14 16.24 8.76
N PHE A 26 -3.00 16.77 8.31
CA PHE A 26 -1.67 16.29 8.73
C PHE A 26 -1.37 16.61 10.20
N SER A 27 -1.81 17.78 10.67
CA SER A 27 -1.54 18.25 12.04
C SER A 27 -2.28 17.40 13.10
N ALA A 28 -3.49 16.92 12.81
CA ALA A 28 -4.29 16.15 13.75
C ALA A 28 -3.79 14.70 13.99
N ALA A 29 -3.11 14.09 13.01
CA ALA A 29 -2.60 12.72 13.14
C ALA A 29 -1.26 12.63 13.91
N SER A 30 -0.55 13.75 14.09
CA SER A 30 0.86 13.81 14.46
C SER A 30 1.17 13.79 15.97
N ARG A 31 0.64 12.80 16.73
CA ARG A 31 0.97 12.63 18.17
C ARG A 31 1.80 11.37 18.49
N ARG A 32 2.48 10.75 17.52
CA ARG A 32 3.29 9.53 17.77
C ARG A 32 4.65 9.60 17.07
N ASP A 33 5.71 9.38 17.87
CA ASP A 33 7.12 9.22 17.50
C ASP A 33 7.70 10.24 16.51
N GLU A 34 8.15 11.39 17.04
CA GLU A 34 8.86 12.44 16.29
C GLU A 34 10.08 11.92 15.52
N LYS A 35 10.73 10.84 15.99
CA LYS A 35 11.90 10.24 15.33
C LYS A 35 11.57 9.59 13.99
N LEU A 36 10.33 9.12 13.78
CA LEU A 36 9.92 8.42 12.56
C LEU A 36 9.43 9.38 11.46
N GLN A 37 9.28 10.67 11.80
CA GLN A 37 8.98 11.72 10.82
C GLN A 37 10.23 12.30 10.16
N LYS A 38 11.42 12.06 10.73
CA LYS A 38 12.64 12.65 10.20
C LYS A 38 13.01 12.01 8.86
N ALA A 39 13.00 12.84 7.82
CA ALA A 39 13.36 12.40 6.47
C ALA A 39 14.77 11.78 6.43
N PRO A 40 14.96 10.63 5.75
CA PRO A 40 16.28 10.04 5.59
C PRO A 40 17.16 10.89 4.66
N PRO A 41 18.48 10.91 4.84
CA PRO A 41 19.38 11.54 3.87
C PRO A 41 19.25 10.88 2.49
N ILE A 42 19.25 11.69 1.43
CA ILE A 42 19.02 11.22 0.05
C ILE A 42 20.03 10.17 -0.40
N VAL A 43 21.30 10.33 -0.02
CA VAL A 43 22.37 9.38 -0.35
C VAL A 43 22.06 8.00 0.23
N VAL A 44 21.55 7.95 1.46
CA VAL A 44 21.15 6.70 2.12
C VAL A 44 19.89 6.12 1.46
N ALA A 45 18.91 6.97 1.13
CA ALA A 45 17.70 6.56 0.44
C ALA A 45 17.97 5.95 -0.96
N LEU A 46 18.89 6.55 -1.73
CA LEU A 46 19.30 6.02 -3.03
C LEU A 46 20.05 4.69 -2.90
N ALA A 47 20.93 4.55 -1.90
CA ALA A 47 21.61 3.30 -1.63
C ALA A 47 20.61 2.18 -1.28
N ALA A 48 19.64 2.47 -0.41
CA ALA A 48 18.59 1.53 -0.04
C ALA A 48 17.67 1.17 -1.21
N LEU A 49 17.33 2.13 -2.07
CA LEU A 49 16.54 1.87 -3.28
C LEU A 49 17.25 0.90 -4.23
N LYS A 50 18.56 1.12 -4.46
CA LYS A 50 19.38 0.25 -5.30
C LYS A 50 19.48 -1.16 -4.71
N ASP A 51 19.66 -1.26 -3.40
CA ASP A 51 19.74 -2.52 -2.69
C ASP A 51 18.42 -3.32 -2.74
N LEU A 52 17.28 -2.65 -2.51
CA LEU A 52 15.95 -3.24 -2.68
C LEU A 52 15.71 -3.73 -4.10
N TYR A 53 16.11 -2.95 -5.11
CA TYR A 53 15.97 -3.36 -6.50
C TYR A 53 16.77 -4.63 -6.80
N ASN A 54 18.03 -4.70 -6.35
CA ASN A 54 18.85 -5.90 -6.53
C ASN A 54 18.29 -7.10 -5.77
N THR A 55 17.68 -6.85 -4.61
CA THR A 55 17.05 -7.88 -3.78
C THR A 55 15.77 -8.42 -4.42
N LEU A 56 14.92 -7.57 -5.01
CA LEU A 56 13.69 -7.98 -5.69
C LEU A 56 13.94 -8.59 -7.07
N TYR A 57 14.94 -8.07 -7.79
CA TYR A 57 15.20 -8.37 -9.19
C TYR A 57 16.62 -8.89 -9.37
N SER A 58 17.02 -9.86 -8.56
CA SER A 58 18.36 -10.46 -8.67
C SER A 58 18.59 -11.05 -10.06
N SER A 59 19.67 -10.62 -10.70
CA SER A 59 20.05 -11.09 -12.03
C SER A 59 20.45 -12.56 -11.96
N ARG A 60 20.00 -13.36 -12.94
CA ARG A 60 20.36 -14.78 -13.02
C ARG A 60 21.80 -14.92 -13.50
N ASN A 61 22.60 -15.66 -12.74
CA ASN A 61 24.06 -15.77 -12.91
C ASN A 61 24.54 -16.11 -14.32
N ASN A 62 23.74 -16.78 -15.17
CA ASN A 62 24.18 -17.31 -16.46
C ASN A 62 23.13 -17.29 -17.60
N LYS A 63 21.97 -16.62 -17.45
CA LYS A 63 20.93 -16.57 -18.51
C LYS A 63 20.13 -15.27 -18.46
N LYS A 64 19.55 -14.88 -19.61
CA LYS A 64 18.59 -13.77 -19.72
C LYS A 64 17.39 -14.02 -18.78
N GLY A 65 17.05 -13.05 -17.94
CA GLY A 65 15.90 -13.10 -17.00
C GLY A 65 16.28 -12.95 -15.53
N HIS A 66 15.26 -12.75 -14.68
CA HIS A 66 15.42 -12.63 -13.22
C HIS A 66 15.35 -14.00 -12.56
N LYS A 67 16.10 -14.17 -11.46
CA LYS A 67 15.96 -15.36 -10.61
C LYS A 67 14.61 -15.28 -9.88
N VAL A 68 13.85 -16.38 -9.87
CA VAL A 68 12.69 -16.49 -8.98
C VAL A 68 13.22 -16.56 -7.56
N ILE A 69 12.87 -15.55 -6.77
CA ILE A 69 13.30 -15.45 -5.38
C ILE A 69 12.16 -15.97 -4.53
N ASP A 70 12.49 -16.92 -3.66
CA ASP A 70 11.56 -17.49 -2.68
C ASP A 70 11.38 -16.49 -1.53
N ILE A 71 10.63 -15.43 -1.82
CA ILE A 71 10.25 -14.37 -0.88
C ILE A 71 8.75 -14.52 -0.63
N ASP A 72 8.37 -14.51 0.65
CA ASP A 72 6.97 -14.48 1.07
C ASP A 72 6.23 -13.32 0.39
N LEU A 73 5.00 -13.54 -0.07
CA LEU A 73 4.25 -12.54 -0.83
C LEU A 73 4.06 -11.24 -0.04
N PHE A 74 3.84 -11.33 1.27
CA PHE A 74 3.77 -10.16 2.14
C PHE A 74 5.09 -9.38 2.15
N GLN A 75 6.22 -10.07 2.29
CA GLN A 75 7.55 -9.44 2.23
C GLN A 75 7.75 -8.73 0.90
N ARG A 76 7.36 -9.38 -0.21
CA ARG A 76 7.46 -8.82 -1.55
C ARG A 76 6.62 -7.54 -1.70
N VAL A 77 5.34 -7.58 -1.31
CA VAL A 77 4.45 -6.41 -1.37
C VAL A 77 5.01 -5.25 -0.53
N CYS A 78 5.53 -5.54 0.66
CA CYS A 78 6.17 -4.51 1.47
C CYS A 78 7.44 -3.96 0.81
N MET A 79 8.30 -4.80 0.23
CA MET A 79 9.52 -4.35 -0.47
C MET A 79 9.20 -3.50 -1.70
N GLU A 80 8.21 -3.89 -2.51
CA GLU A 80 7.75 -3.10 -3.66
C GLU A 80 7.12 -1.76 -3.21
N GLY A 81 6.40 -1.75 -2.09
CA GLY A 81 5.90 -0.53 -1.46
C GLY A 81 7.02 0.39 -0.98
N MET A 82 8.04 -0.16 -0.31
CA MET A 82 9.23 0.59 0.12
C MET A 82 10.02 1.15 -1.08
N GLN A 83 10.17 0.36 -2.15
CA GLN A 83 10.81 0.79 -3.38
C GLN A 83 10.08 1.97 -4.02
N SER A 84 8.75 1.89 -4.13
CA SER A 84 7.91 2.96 -4.69
C SER A 84 8.05 4.25 -3.89
N LEU A 85 8.04 4.12 -2.56
CA LEU A 85 8.21 5.22 -1.63
C LEU A 85 9.58 5.90 -1.80
N LEU A 86 10.66 5.12 -1.81
CA LEU A 86 12.01 5.64 -1.99
C LEU A 86 12.24 6.24 -3.38
N ALA A 87 11.66 5.65 -4.43
CA ALA A 87 11.73 6.19 -5.78
C ALA A 87 11.09 7.58 -5.87
N LEU A 88 9.87 7.74 -5.35
CA LEU A 88 9.18 9.03 -5.31
C LEU A 88 9.92 10.08 -4.46
N TYR A 89 10.57 9.65 -3.38
CA TYR A 89 11.35 10.55 -2.51
C TYR A 89 12.64 11.06 -3.17
N THR A 90 13.30 10.20 -3.96
CA THR A 90 14.64 10.46 -4.52
C THR A 90 14.63 10.98 -5.96
N ASP A 91 13.55 10.76 -6.71
CA ASP A 91 13.44 11.24 -8.09
C ASP A 91 13.26 12.77 -8.14
N LEU A 92 14.16 13.44 -8.85
CA LEU A 92 14.14 14.89 -9.08
C LEU A 92 12.89 15.36 -9.82
N LYS A 93 12.25 14.48 -10.61
CA LYS A 93 11.03 14.80 -11.37
C LYS A 93 9.76 14.61 -10.55
N SER A 94 9.85 14.00 -9.37
CA SER A 94 8.70 13.75 -8.50
C SER A 94 8.25 15.03 -7.79
N LEU A 95 6.93 15.25 -7.73
CA LEU A 95 6.31 16.32 -6.94
C LEU A 95 6.66 16.23 -5.43
N THR A 96 7.00 15.02 -4.97
CA THR A 96 7.34 14.70 -3.58
C THR A 96 8.84 14.57 -3.33
N TYR A 97 9.68 15.01 -4.28
CA TYR A 97 11.13 15.03 -4.12
C TYR A 97 11.54 15.72 -2.81
N ARG A 98 12.28 14.99 -1.96
CA ARG A 98 12.70 15.43 -0.61
C ARG A 98 11.58 15.74 0.39
N LYS A 99 10.30 15.56 0.04
CA LYS A 99 9.15 15.86 0.90
C LYS A 99 8.61 14.60 1.58
N TRP A 100 9.35 14.11 2.58
CA TRP A 100 9.05 12.84 3.26
C TRP A 100 7.65 12.77 3.88
N ALA A 101 7.18 13.84 4.53
CA ALA A 101 5.85 13.87 5.13
C ALA A 101 4.74 13.78 4.06
N ALA A 102 4.80 14.67 3.06
CA ALA A 102 3.81 14.76 1.97
C ALA A 102 3.74 13.48 1.11
N LEU A 103 4.85 12.74 1.03
CA LEU A 103 4.94 11.45 0.33
C LEU A 103 3.93 10.42 0.85
N SER A 104 3.61 10.46 2.15
CA SER A 104 2.68 9.50 2.78
C SER A 104 1.31 9.50 2.10
N LEU A 105 0.81 10.67 1.71
CA LEU A 105 -0.49 10.80 1.06
C LEU A 105 -0.44 10.29 -0.38
N TRP A 106 0.60 10.66 -1.12
CA TRP A 106 0.80 10.19 -2.48
C TRP A 106 0.91 8.66 -2.55
N ILE A 107 1.65 8.05 -1.64
CA ILE A 107 1.76 6.60 -1.56
C ILE A 107 0.43 5.95 -1.18
N ALA A 108 -0.34 6.54 -0.27
CA ALA A 108 -1.66 6.02 0.12
C ALA A 108 -2.59 5.93 -1.09
N VAL A 109 -2.62 6.99 -1.91
CA VAL A 109 -3.39 7.02 -3.16
C VAL A 109 -2.83 6.02 -4.17
N THR A 110 -1.51 6.02 -4.40
CA THR A 110 -0.88 5.21 -5.46
C THR A 110 -0.97 3.70 -5.19
N LEU A 111 -0.83 3.30 -3.92
CA LEU A 111 -0.92 1.90 -3.49
C LEU A 111 -2.35 1.50 -3.08
N LEU A 112 -3.32 2.40 -3.26
CA LEU A 112 -4.71 2.22 -2.83
C LEU A 112 -4.82 1.71 -1.38
N CYS A 113 -3.98 2.25 -0.49
CA CYS A 113 -3.89 1.82 0.89
C CYS A 113 -4.13 2.98 1.85
N GLY A 114 -4.63 2.69 3.05
CA GLY A 114 -4.87 3.72 4.06
C GLY A 114 -3.58 4.32 4.64
N MET A 115 -3.69 5.48 5.30
CA MET A 115 -2.55 6.16 5.96
C MET A 115 -1.80 5.28 6.96
N TYR A 116 -2.48 4.34 7.62
CA TYR A 116 -1.83 3.38 8.50
C TYR A 116 -0.79 2.51 7.77
N CYS A 117 -1.07 2.12 6.54
CA CYS A 117 -0.16 1.34 5.71
C CYS A 117 1.09 2.17 5.36
N THR A 118 0.90 3.42 4.97
CA THR A 118 2.03 4.30 4.59
C THR A 118 2.93 4.61 5.78
N TRP A 119 2.35 4.79 6.96
CA TRP A 119 3.10 4.90 8.21
C TRP A 119 3.90 3.65 8.51
N THR A 120 3.30 2.47 8.29
CA THR A 120 3.99 1.20 8.43
C THR A 120 5.16 1.13 7.47
N LEU A 121 4.97 1.48 6.20
CA LEU A 121 6.05 1.56 5.20
C LEU A 121 7.18 2.48 5.63
N HIS A 122 6.90 3.67 6.19
CA HIS A 122 7.95 4.57 6.70
C HIS A 122 8.79 3.90 7.78
N LYS A 123 8.14 3.21 8.73
CA LYS A 123 8.83 2.45 9.77
C LYS A 123 9.70 1.34 9.19
N LEU A 124 9.18 0.64 8.19
CA LEU A 124 9.90 -0.43 7.51
C LEU A 124 11.12 0.11 6.78
N VAL A 125 10.99 1.22 6.04
CA VAL A 125 12.12 1.88 5.36
C VAL A 125 13.20 2.30 6.35
N HIS A 126 12.84 2.94 7.47
CA HIS A 126 13.83 3.33 8.48
C HIS A 126 14.55 2.13 9.10
N LYS A 127 13.81 1.04 9.39
CA LYS A 127 14.40 -0.21 9.88
C LYS A 127 15.34 -0.83 8.84
N TYR A 128 14.92 -0.86 7.58
CA TYR A 128 15.71 -1.39 6.47
C TYR A 128 17.01 -0.61 6.26
N MET A 129 16.95 0.73 6.26
CA MET A 129 18.14 1.57 6.15
C MET A 129 19.10 1.41 7.34
N SER A 130 18.56 1.07 8.52
CA SER A 130 19.39 0.81 9.71
C SER A 130 20.06 -0.56 9.64
N ASN A 131 19.41 -1.54 8.98
CA ASN A 131 19.95 -2.88 8.80
C ASN A 131 19.39 -3.55 7.53
N TYR A 132 20.21 -3.59 6.49
CA TYR A 132 19.90 -4.20 5.20
C TYR A 132 19.68 -5.72 5.25
N THR A 133 20.12 -6.39 6.32
CA THR A 133 19.95 -7.84 6.48
C THR A 133 18.65 -8.23 7.18
N LEU A 134 17.94 -7.27 7.77
CA LEU A 134 16.65 -7.52 8.38
C LEU A 134 15.60 -7.68 7.28
N LEU A 135 15.45 -8.92 6.81
CA LEU A 135 14.26 -9.35 6.11
C LEU A 135 13.05 -8.96 6.96
N LEU A 136 12.01 -8.44 6.31
CA LEU A 136 10.76 -8.12 6.97
C LEU A 136 10.19 -9.40 7.56
N ILE A 137 10.48 -9.68 8.83
CA ILE A 137 9.90 -10.82 9.51
C ILE A 137 8.42 -10.50 9.60
N ASN A 138 7.64 -11.23 8.81
CA ASN A 138 6.21 -11.20 8.93
C ASN A 138 5.88 -11.62 10.37
N SER A 139 5.51 -10.66 11.23
CA SER A 139 5.13 -10.94 12.62
C SER A 139 3.89 -11.82 12.67
N TYR A 140 3.11 -11.82 11.59
CA TYR A 140 2.06 -12.79 11.32
C TYR A 140 2.65 -14.03 10.67
N ARG A 141 3.82 -14.51 11.11
CA ARG A 141 4.52 -15.73 10.66
C ARG A 141 3.64 -16.98 10.57
N ASN A 142 2.43 -16.89 11.14
CA ASN A 142 1.39 -17.89 11.26
C ASN A 142 0.01 -17.43 10.74
N TRP A 143 -0.07 -16.38 9.91
CA TRP A 143 -1.04 -16.37 8.82
C TRP A 143 -0.49 -17.42 7.83
N ASN A 144 -0.73 -18.70 8.04
CA ASN A 144 -1.86 -19.35 7.38
C ASN A 144 -2.77 -18.32 6.71
N GLU A 145 -2.31 -17.85 5.56
CA GLU A 145 -3.10 -17.44 4.42
C GLU A 145 -4.52 -17.01 4.81
N THR A 146 -4.81 -15.71 4.78
CA THR A 146 -6.12 -15.40 4.21
C THR A 146 -6.06 -16.00 2.81
N MET A 147 -6.69 -17.16 2.67
CA MET A 147 -6.74 -17.99 1.48
C MET A 147 -7.02 -17.16 0.20
N LEU A 148 -7.68 -16.02 0.35
CA LEU A 148 -7.93 -14.99 -0.68
C LEU A 148 -6.69 -14.29 -1.27
N VAL A 149 -5.52 -14.43 -0.66
CA VAL A 149 -4.26 -13.88 -1.20
C VAL A 149 -3.67 -14.82 -2.25
N ASN A 150 -4.02 -16.11 -2.19
CA ASN A 150 -3.78 -17.03 -3.30
C ASN A 150 -4.68 -16.59 -4.46
N ARG A 151 -4.06 -16.04 -5.51
CA ARG A 151 -4.77 -15.50 -6.68
C ARG A 151 -5.63 -16.58 -7.36
N ASP A 152 -5.14 -17.81 -7.39
CA ASP A 152 -5.84 -18.92 -8.05
C ASP A 152 -7.10 -19.29 -7.26
N LEU A 153 -7.00 -19.40 -5.93
CA LEU A 153 -8.19 -19.61 -5.10
C LEU A 153 -9.16 -18.43 -5.15
N ALA A 154 -8.67 -17.19 -5.09
CA ALA A 154 -9.52 -16.02 -5.20
C ALA A 154 -10.28 -16.01 -6.54
N GLN A 155 -9.66 -16.50 -7.61
CA GLN A 155 -10.28 -16.63 -8.92
C GLN A 155 -11.33 -17.74 -8.94
N ASP A 156 -11.05 -18.91 -8.35
CA ASP A 156 -12.03 -20.00 -8.22
C ASP A 156 -13.24 -19.60 -7.37
N ILE A 157 -13.01 -18.90 -6.26
CA ILE A 157 -14.08 -18.34 -5.43
C ILE A 157 -14.91 -17.32 -6.23
N ASN A 158 -14.27 -16.43 -6.97
CA ASN A 158 -14.98 -15.44 -7.78
C ASN A 158 -15.82 -16.10 -8.88
N LEU A 159 -15.30 -17.13 -9.54
CA LEU A 159 -16.04 -17.90 -10.54
C LEU A 159 -17.27 -18.56 -9.92
N TYR A 160 -17.09 -19.22 -8.77
CA TYR A 160 -18.19 -19.83 -8.02
C TYR A 160 -19.26 -18.81 -7.58
N LEU A 161 -18.84 -17.62 -7.12
CA LEU A 161 -19.77 -16.56 -6.74
C LEU A 161 -20.54 -16.00 -7.96
N GLN A 162 -19.91 -15.95 -9.13
CA GLN A 162 -20.58 -15.56 -10.37
C GLN A 162 -21.63 -16.59 -10.81
N GLU A 163 -21.36 -17.89 -10.68
CA GLU A 163 -22.33 -18.96 -10.96
C GLU A 163 -23.57 -18.90 -10.07
N LEU A 164 -23.43 -18.39 -8.84
CA LEU A 164 -24.53 -18.26 -7.89
C LEU A 164 -25.44 -17.04 -8.13
N GLU A 165 -25.00 -16.06 -8.93
CA GLU A 165 -25.66 -14.76 -9.21
C GLU A 165 -26.31 -14.08 -7.99
N LYS A 166 -27.55 -14.46 -7.64
CA LYS A 166 -28.39 -13.83 -6.60
C LYS A 166 -28.48 -14.63 -5.30
N ASP A 167 -28.12 -15.91 -5.32
CA ASP A 167 -28.27 -16.80 -4.16
C ASP A 167 -26.95 -16.99 -3.41
N ILE A 168 -26.15 -15.92 -3.30
CA ILE A 168 -24.88 -15.92 -2.57
C ILE A 168 -25.20 -16.02 -1.08
N THR A 169 -24.91 -17.18 -0.50
CA THR A 169 -25.04 -17.43 0.94
C THR A 169 -23.70 -17.88 1.49
N THR A 170 -23.31 -17.38 2.66
CA THR A 170 -22.08 -17.79 3.36
C THR A 170 -21.95 -19.32 3.48
N VAL A 171 -23.06 -20.02 3.68
CA VAL A 171 -23.13 -21.49 3.74
C VAL A 171 -22.65 -22.13 2.42
N LYS A 172 -23.06 -21.59 1.28
CA LYS A 172 -22.68 -22.11 -0.04
C LYS A 172 -21.19 -21.91 -0.31
N THR A 173 -20.67 -20.72 -0.01
CA THR A 173 -19.23 -20.45 -0.10
C THR A 173 -18.42 -21.36 0.82
N MET A 174 -18.90 -21.60 2.05
CA MET A 174 -18.26 -22.55 2.97
C MET A 174 -18.26 -23.97 2.40
N LEU A 175 -19.39 -24.44 1.85
CA LEU A 175 -19.51 -25.78 1.24
C LEU A 175 -18.58 -25.94 0.03
N PHE A 176 -18.47 -24.91 -0.82
CA PHE A 176 -17.54 -24.89 -1.94
C PHE A 176 -16.09 -25.03 -1.48
N LEU A 177 -15.67 -24.23 -0.49
CA LEU A 177 -14.32 -24.32 0.07
C LEU A 177 -14.05 -25.62 0.84
N MET A 178 -15.11 -26.36 1.21
CA MET A 178 -15.00 -27.69 1.82
C MET A 178 -14.97 -28.84 0.80
N HIS A 179 -15.19 -28.57 -0.48
CA HIS A 179 -15.16 -29.59 -1.52
C HIS A 179 -13.77 -30.23 -1.60
N SER A 180 -13.69 -31.57 -1.70
CA SER A 180 -12.41 -32.31 -1.70
C SER A 180 -11.42 -31.76 -2.72
N ASP A 181 -11.91 -31.49 -3.92
CA ASP A 181 -11.10 -31.11 -5.07
C ASP A 181 -10.47 -29.72 -4.86
N ILE A 182 -11.23 -28.77 -4.28
CA ILE A 182 -10.73 -27.42 -3.95
C ILE A 182 -9.75 -27.48 -2.78
N LYS A 183 -10.03 -28.32 -1.78
CA LYS A 183 -9.13 -28.50 -0.64
C LYS A 183 -7.80 -29.12 -1.03
N GLU A 184 -7.81 -30.08 -1.94
CA GLU A 184 -6.59 -30.72 -2.44
C GLU A 184 -5.81 -29.78 -3.36
N THR A 185 -6.49 -29.09 -4.27
CA THR A 185 -5.86 -28.14 -5.22
C THR A 185 -5.18 -26.97 -4.51
N HIS A 186 -5.78 -26.46 -3.43
CA HIS A 186 -5.27 -25.29 -2.69
C HIS A 186 -4.71 -25.63 -1.30
N GLU A 187 -4.39 -26.91 -1.05
CA GLU A 187 -3.75 -27.40 0.19
C GLU A 187 -4.47 -26.96 1.50
N ILE A 188 -5.81 -26.91 1.48
CA ILE A 188 -6.63 -26.44 2.60
C ILE A 188 -6.71 -27.49 3.72
N MET A 189 -5.73 -27.47 4.61
CA MET A 189 -5.67 -28.44 5.72
C MET A 189 -6.64 -28.11 6.87
N LYS A 190 -7.03 -26.85 7.04
CA LYS A 190 -7.87 -26.41 8.16
C LYS A 190 -9.36 -26.56 7.88
N LYS A 191 -10.15 -26.85 8.91
CA LYS A 191 -11.61 -26.85 8.84
C LYS A 191 -12.10 -25.40 8.79
N ILE A 192 -12.77 -25.02 7.71
CA ILE A 192 -13.35 -23.68 7.54
C ILE A 192 -14.65 -23.62 8.33
N SER A 193 -14.83 -22.59 9.15
CA SER A 193 -16.07 -22.38 9.90
C SER A 193 -16.96 -21.37 9.17
N LEU A 194 -18.26 -21.36 9.48
CA LEU A 194 -19.19 -20.37 8.92
C LEU A 194 -18.72 -18.92 9.21
N CYS A 195 -18.18 -18.69 10.40
CA CYS A 195 -17.66 -17.39 10.83
C CYS A 195 -16.39 -16.97 10.06
N THR A 196 -15.66 -17.93 9.49
CA THR A 196 -14.49 -17.69 8.65
C THR A 196 -14.87 -17.40 7.20
N ALA A 197 -16.02 -17.88 6.74
CA ALA A 197 -16.52 -17.67 5.37
C ALA A 197 -17.35 -16.38 5.22
N GLN A 198 -17.65 -15.69 6.32
CA GLN A 198 -18.47 -14.49 6.43
C GLN A 198 -17.64 -13.23 6.24
#